data_AF-A0A349VLJ0-F1
#
_entry.id   AF-A0A349VLJ0-F1
#
_cell.length_a   1.000
_cell.length_b   1.000
_cell.length_c   1.000
_cell.angle_alpha   90.00
_cell.angle_beta   90.00
_cell.angle_gamma   90.00
#
_symmetry.space_group_name_H-M   'P 1'
#
loop_
_entity.id
_entity.type
_entity.pdbx_description
1 polymer ?
#
loop_
_entity_poly.entity_id
_entity_poly.type
_entity_poly.pdbx_seq_one_letter_code
_entity_poly.pdbx_strand_id
1 'polypeptide(L)'
;MSAQLRFAITFIVALPCGWISTASAQQVLPPPVQFNPPQVPYDPASPLPPGTVIESSGPVYRNPIAMPGNSVVIPPLDAEVVWCQLVNVTDDFFKIQSEQRVVFAQGIPTEGRITTFPQTGATLLEPWRGDSVGFHERLESTFQSIRRMASIRLIPDPGGWRVEVSVQKELENLLRPMHATAGGATFRNDDSLYRYGTPLPVLGQRVGDQP
;
A
#
# COMPACT_ATOMS: atom_id res chain seq x y z
N MET A 1 61.59 48.12 -17.73
CA MET A 1 60.71 47.20 -18.47
C MET A 1 59.29 47.56 -18.07
N SER A 2 58.70 48.53 -18.77
CA SER A 2 57.69 48.34 -19.84
C SER A 2 56.34 47.89 -19.26
N ALA A 3 55.19 48.51 -19.49
CA ALA A 3 54.75 49.69 -20.24
C ALA A 3 53.32 49.98 -19.70
N GLN A 4 52.89 51.24 -19.56
CA GLN A 4 51.90 51.91 -20.43
C GLN A 4 50.56 51.13 -20.52
N LEU A 5 49.36 51.69 -20.38
CA LEU A 5 48.89 52.99 -20.82
C LEU A 5 47.45 53.19 -20.29
N ARG A 6 47.13 54.45 -19.99
CA ARG A 6 45.78 54.98 -19.77
C ARG A 6 44.95 54.88 -21.07
N PHE A 7 43.62 54.93 -20.98
CA PHE A 7 42.79 55.96 -21.63
C PHE A 7 41.31 55.55 -21.61
N ALA A 8 40.50 56.46 -21.08
CA ALA A 8 39.07 56.57 -21.35
C ALA A 8 38.81 56.75 -22.85
N ILE A 9 37.62 56.43 -23.33
CA ILE A 9 36.85 57.21 -24.33
C ILE A 9 35.45 56.60 -24.48
N THR A 10 34.46 57.43 -24.15
CA THR A 10 33.05 57.38 -24.54
C THR A 10 32.90 57.58 -26.04
N PHE A 11 32.05 56.84 -26.77
CA PHE A 11 31.19 57.41 -27.83
C PHE A 11 30.31 56.39 -28.62
N ILE A 12 29.10 56.87 -28.94
CA ILE A 12 28.33 56.73 -30.20
C ILE A 12 27.51 55.45 -30.50
N VAL A 13 26.19 55.64 -30.39
CA VAL A 13 25.12 55.52 -31.41
C VAL A 13 25.42 54.69 -32.67
N ALA A 14 24.60 53.65 -32.91
CA ALA A 14 24.19 53.25 -34.25
C ALA A 14 22.85 52.50 -34.23
N LEU A 15 21.82 53.11 -34.81
CA LEU A 15 20.64 52.43 -35.37
C LEU A 15 21.08 51.62 -36.60
N PRO A 16 20.43 50.46 -36.86
CA PRO A 16 19.92 50.28 -38.20
C PRO A 16 18.46 49.79 -38.26
N CYS A 17 17.92 50.11 -39.43
CA CYS A 17 16.58 50.01 -39.97
C CYS A 17 16.28 48.62 -40.57
N GLY A 18 15.01 48.18 -40.49
CA GLY A 18 14.39 47.11 -41.31
C GLY A 18 14.90 45.69 -41.00
N TRP A 19 14.15 44.61 -41.16
CA TRP A 19 13.37 44.20 -42.31
C TRP A 19 12.17 43.33 -41.89
N ILE A 20 11.18 43.32 -42.76
CA ILE A 20 9.85 42.73 -42.66
C ILE A 20 9.91 41.19 -42.70
N SER A 21 9.12 40.53 -41.86
CA SER A 21 8.47 39.24 -42.18
C SER A 21 7.05 39.27 -41.62
N THR A 22 6.11 39.35 -42.54
CA THR A 22 4.69 39.04 -42.32
C THR A 22 4.51 37.53 -42.28
N ALA A 23 3.96 36.96 -41.20
CA ALA A 23 3.19 35.72 -41.25
C ALA A 23 2.41 35.48 -39.94
N SER A 24 1.09 35.61 -40.04
CA SER A 24 0.05 34.94 -39.25
C SER A 24 0.22 34.86 -37.72
N ALA A 25 -0.26 35.88 -37.01
CA ALA A 25 -0.73 35.67 -35.64
C ALA A 25 -1.85 34.63 -35.66
N GLN A 26 -1.60 33.49 -35.03
CA GLN A 26 -2.59 32.44 -34.80
C GLN A 26 -3.85 33.05 -34.21
N GLN A 27 -4.96 32.73 -34.87
CA GLN A 27 -6.31 32.96 -34.42
C GLN A 27 -6.45 32.47 -32.98
N VAL A 28 -6.66 33.41 -32.04
CA VAL A 28 -7.09 33.10 -30.69
C VAL A 28 -8.43 32.40 -30.83
N LEU A 29 -8.43 31.07 -30.68
CA LEU A 29 -9.65 30.30 -30.55
C LEU A 29 -10.40 30.85 -29.33
N PRO A 30 -11.70 31.19 -29.44
CA PRO A 30 -12.50 31.44 -28.26
C PRO A 30 -12.50 30.18 -27.39
N PRO A 31 -12.53 30.32 -26.05
CA PRO A 31 -12.64 29.17 -25.17
C PRO A 31 -13.88 28.36 -25.58
N PRO A 32 -13.83 27.01 -25.50
CA PRO A 32 -15.01 26.21 -25.81
C PRO A 32 -16.15 26.67 -24.93
N VAL A 33 -17.26 27.09 -25.55
CA VAL A 33 -18.50 27.38 -24.85
C VAL A 33 -18.86 26.12 -24.08
N GLN A 34 -18.70 26.14 -22.76
CA GLN A 34 -19.27 25.11 -21.91
C GLN A 34 -20.78 25.23 -22.06
N PHE A 35 -21.35 24.38 -22.90
CA PHE A 35 -22.78 24.09 -22.86
C PHE A 35 -23.00 23.34 -21.56
N ASN A 36 -23.15 24.07 -20.45
CA ASN A 36 -23.65 23.49 -19.22
C ASN A 36 -25.14 23.23 -19.50
N PRO A 37 -25.59 21.98 -19.68
CA PRO A 37 -27.02 21.74 -19.76
C PRO A 37 -27.66 22.32 -18.49
N PRO A 38 -28.84 22.95 -18.59
CA PRO A 38 -29.54 23.45 -17.41
C PRO A 38 -29.60 22.29 -16.40
N GLN A 39 -28.96 22.50 -15.25
CA GLN A 39 -28.97 21.53 -14.16
C GLN A 39 -30.40 21.54 -13.61
N VAL A 40 -31.27 20.73 -14.23
CA VAL A 40 -32.61 20.47 -13.68
C VAL A 40 -32.36 19.75 -12.37
N PRO A 41 -32.85 20.27 -11.22
CA PRO A 41 -32.77 19.56 -9.95
C PRO A 41 -33.32 18.15 -10.16
N TYR A 42 -32.53 17.12 -9.84
CA TYR A 42 -32.97 15.74 -9.94
C TYR A 42 -34.06 15.50 -8.89
N ASP A 43 -35.31 15.58 -9.33
CA ASP A 43 -36.46 15.18 -8.55
C ASP A 43 -36.81 13.72 -8.89
N PRO A 44 -36.58 12.76 -7.98
CA PRO A 44 -36.82 11.33 -8.24
C PRO A 44 -38.31 10.99 -8.43
N ALA A 45 -39.23 11.92 -8.15
CA ALA A 45 -40.66 11.73 -8.31
C ALA A 45 -41.23 12.31 -9.62
N SER A 46 -40.42 13.00 -10.42
CA SER A 46 -40.87 13.60 -11.68
C SER A 46 -41.04 12.53 -12.79
N PRO A 47 -42.19 12.49 -13.50
CA PRO A 47 -42.42 11.53 -14.56
C PRO A 47 -41.47 11.76 -15.74
N LEU A 48 -40.92 10.67 -16.29
CA LEU A 48 -40.00 10.73 -17.42
C LEU A 48 -40.68 11.41 -18.63
N PRO A 49 -39.98 12.28 -19.37
CA PRO A 49 -40.56 12.96 -20.52
C PRO A 49 -40.99 11.93 -21.59
N PRO A 50 -42.14 12.16 -22.27
CA PRO A 50 -42.64 11.25 -23.30
C PRO A 50 -41.61 11.07 -24.43
N GLY A 51 -41.22 9.82 -24.70
CA GLY A 51 -40.20 9.47 -25.69
C GLY A 51 -38.83 9.08 -25.12
N THR A 52 -38.69 9.03 -23.78
CA THR A 52 -37.47 8.49 -23.14
C THR A 52 -37.38 6.99 -23.39
N VAL A 53 -36.49 6.56 -24.28
CA VAL A 53 -36.09 5.16 -24.40
C VAL A 53 -35.19 4.84 -23.21
N ILE A 54 -35.64 3.92 -22.33
CA ILE A 54 -34.81 3.41 -21.23
C ILE A 54 -33.81 2.43 -21.85
N GLU A 55 -32.75 2.94 -22.45
CA GLU A 55 -31.61 2.11 -22.82
C GLU A 55 -30.78 1.84 -21.55
N SER A 56 -30.35 0.60 -21.35
CA SER A 56 -29.51 0.16 -20.22
C SER A 56 -28.08 0.75 -20.26
N SER A 57 -27.89 1.87 -20.94
CA SER A 57 -26.67 2.66 -21.06
C SER A 57 -26.87 3.96 -20.28
N GLY A 58 -27.01 3.84 -18.95
CA GLY A 58 -26.76 4.99 -18.09
C GLY A 58 -25.38 5.60 -18.42
N PRO A 59 -25.15 6.90 -18.16
CA PRO A 59 -23.84 7.48 -18.37
C PRO A 59 -22.82 6.59 -17.67
N VAL A 60 -21.96 5.95 -18.45
CA VAL A 60 -20.79 5.27 -17.92
C VAL A 60 -19.94 6.41 -17.40
N TYR A 61 -20.16 6.78 -16.15
CA TYR A 61 -19.13 7.44 -15.38
C TYR A 61 -17.97 6.47 -15.47
N ARG A 62 -17.00 6.80 -16.32
CA ARG A 62 -15.67 6.22 -16.25
C ARG A 62 -15.28 6.51 -14.82
N ASN A 63 -15.45 5.52 -13.94
CA ASN A 63 -14.98 5.61 -12.59
C ASN A 63 -13.51 6.00 -12.76
N PRO A 64 -13.10 7.23 -12.42
CA PRO A 64 -11.67 7.51 -12.41
C PRO A 64 -11.15 6.41 -11.50
N ILE A 65 -10.21 5.59 -12.00
CA ILE A 65 -9.57 4.55 -11.21
C ILE A 65 -9.24 5.26 -9.90
N ALA A 66 -9.99 4.96 -8.84
CA ALA A 66 -9.87 5.69 -7.60
C ALA A 66 -8.42 5.42 -7.23
N MET A 67 -7.57 6.45 -7.31
CA MET A 67 -6.19 6.31 -6.91
C MET A 67 -6.28 5.70 -5.52
N PRO A 68 -5.73 4.50 -5.33
CA PRO A 68 -5.88 3.88 -4.03
C PRO A 68 -5.22 4.87 -3.07
N GLY A 69 -5.91 5.21 -1.97
CA GLY A 69 -5.52 6.32 -1.09
C GLY A 69 -4.12 6.15 -0.46
N ASN A 70 -3.48 5.03 -0.74
CA ASN A 70 -2.15 4.60 -0.39
C ASN A 70 -1.09 4.86 -1.49
N SER A 71 -1.38 5.71 -2.48
CA SER A 71 -0.42 6.13 -3.50
C SER A 71 0.00 7.60 -3.34
N VAL A 72 1.31 7.84 -3.40
CA VAL A 72 1.92 9.17 -3.27
C VAL A 72 2.86 9.42 -4.44
N VAL A 73 2.80 10.63 -5.02
CA VAL A 73 3.74 11.08 -6.04
C VAL A 73 4.88 11.85 -5.37
N ILE A 74 6.10 11.45 -5.69
CA ILE A 74 7.36 12.01 -5.23
C ILE A 74 7.96 12.79 -6.40
N PRO A 75 8.57 13.96 -6.16
CA PRO A 75 9.30 14.70 -7.17
C PRO A 75 10.36 13.85 -7.89
N PRO A 76 10.85 14.28 -9.06
CA PRO A 76 11.85 13.55 -9.81
C PRO A 76 13.21 13.60 -9.10
N LEU A 77 13.45 12.62 -8.23
CA LEU A 77 14.73 12.33 -7.59
C LEU A 77 15.41 11.15 -8.29
N ASP A 78 16.69 10.94 -8.01
CA ASP A 78 17.41 9.74 -8.45
C ASP A 78 16.73 8.47 -7.92
N ALA A 79 16.53 7.49 -8.80
CA ALA A 79 15.80 6.26 -8.49
C ALA A 79 16.46 5.48 -7.35
N GLU A 80 17.80 5.46 -7.32
CA GLU A 80 18.55 4.70 -6.33
C GLU A 80 18.42 5.29 -4.92
N VAL A 81 18.34 6.62 -4.82
CA VAL A 81 18.12 7.32 -3.55
C VAL A 81 16.73 7.01 -3.01
N VAL A 82 15.71 7.11 -3.86
CA VAL A 82 14.32 6.77 -3.48
C VAL A 82 14.23 5.29 -3.09
N TRP A 83 14.89 4.40 -3.83
CA TRP A 83 14.89 2.98 -3.57
C TRP A 83 15.53 2.62 -2.22
N CYS A 84 16.72 3.15 -1.92
CA CYS A 84 17.39 2.92 -0.65
C CYS A 84 16.54 3.39 0.53
N GLN A 85 15.90 4.57 0.41
CA GLN A 85 15.03 5.09 1.46
C GLN A 85 13.80 4.20 1.66
N LEU A 86 13.21 3.72 0.56
CA LEU A 86 12.03 2.86 0.59
C LEU A 86 12.35 1.51 1.24
N VAL A 87 13.50 0.91 0.93
CA VAL A 87 14.00 -0.31 1.60
C VAL A 87 14.20 -0.07 3.10
N ASN A 88 14.89 1.02 3.46
CA ASN A 88 15.18 1.35 4.86
C ASN A 88 13.89 1.49 5.69
N VAL A 89 12.92 2.27 5.20
CA VAL A 89 11.63 2.43 5.88
C VAL A 89 10.84 1.12 5.91
N THR A 90 10.93 0.29 4.86
CA THR A 90 10.18 -0.97 4.82
C THR A 90 10.71 -1.98 5.86
N ASP A 91 12.03 -2.10 6.03
CA ASP A 91 12.64 -3.06 6.97
C ASP A 91 12.34 -2.74 8.45
N ASP A 92 12.04 -1.47 8.78
CA ASP A 92 11.60 -1.07 10.12
C ASP A 92 10.24 -1.70 10.53
N PHE A 93 9.36 -1.94 9.55
CA PHE A 93 8.01 -2.47 9.80
C PHE A 93 7.87 -3.96 9.46
N PHE A 94 8.49 -4.40 8.37
CA PHE A 94 8.28 -5.71 7.81
C PHE A 94 9.58 -6.33 7.31
N LYS A 95 9.75 -7.64 7.52
CA LYS A 95 10.90 -8.34 6.93
C LYS A 95 10.75 -8.49 5.42
N ILE A 96 11.71 -7.93 4.69
CA ILE A 96 11.75 -7.99 3.24
C ILE A 96 12.01 -9.43 2.77
N GLN A 97 11.24 -9.87 1.78
CA GLN A 97 11.36 -11.19 1.13
C GLN A 97 12.05 -11.05 -0.23
N SER A 98 11.56 -10.13 -1.07
CA SER A 98 12.12 -9.92 -2.41
C SER A 98 12.17 -8.44 -2.75
N GLU A 99 13.23 -8.06 -3.45
CA GLU A 99 13.46 -6.71 -3.97
C GLU A 99 13.70 -6.80 -5.47
N GLN A 100 12.84 -6.16 -6.25
CA GLN A 100 13.03 -5.93 -7.67
C GLN A 100 13.27 -4.44 -7.87
N ARG A 101 14.52 -4.07 -8.14
CA ARG A 101 14.92 -2.68 -8.36
C ARG A 101 14.42 -2.13 -9.70
N VAL A 102 14.30 -0.81 -9.77
CA VAL A 102 14.05 -0.10 -11.03
C VAL A 102 15.29 -0.23 -11.92
N VAL A 103 15.09 -0.76 -13.12
CA VAL A 103 16.13 -0.87 -14.15
C VAL A 103 15.64 -0.19 -15.42
N PHE A 104 16.52 0.59 -16.04
CA PHE A 104 16.28 1.19 -17.34
C PHE A 104 16.77 0.24 -18.42
N ALA A 105 15.88 -0.61 -18.93
CA ALA A 105 16.18 -1.50 -20.04
C ALA A 105 15.66 -0.86 -21.34
N GLN A 106 16.53 -0.67 -22.33
CA GLN A 106 16.15 -0.16 -23.66
C GLN A 106 15.40 1.19 -23.64
N GLY A 107 15.69 2.05 -22.65
CA GLY A 107 15.04 3.35 -22.51
C GLY A 107 13.64 3.31 -21.88
N ILE A 108 13.15 2.15 -21.47
CA ILE A 108 11.87 2.00 -20.75
C ILE A 108 12.18 1.74 -19.27
N PRO A 109 11.71 2.59 -18.34
CA PRO A 109 11.85 2.34 -16.90
C PRO A 109 10.98 1.17 -16.47
N THR A 110 11.58 0.16 -15.85
CA THR A 110 10.85 -0.94 -15.21
C THR A 110 10.30 -0.49 -13.86
N GLU A 111 9.13 -0.99 -13.46
CA GLU A 111 8.65 -0.76 -12.09
C GLU A 111 9.54 -1.45 -11.05
N GLY A 112 9.76 -0.76 -9.93
CA GLY A 112 10.38 -1.34 -8.76
C GLY A 112 9.31 -1.99 -7.88
N ARG A 113 9.61 -3.15 -7.28
CA ARG A 113 8.68 -3.89 -6.42
C ARG A 113 9.39 -4.47 -5.21
N ILE A 114 8.78 -4.31 -4.04
CA ILE A 114 9.21 -4.96 -2.80
C ILE A 114 8.06 -5.81 -2.27
N THR A 115 8.36 -7.07 -1.94
CA THR A 115 7.44 -7.95 -1.22
C THR A 115 8.05 -8.35 0.10
N THR A 116 7.20 -8.47 1.12
CA THR A 116 7.62 -8.86 2.47
C THR A 116 7.15 -10.25 2.81
N PHE A 117 7.77 -10.87 3.81
CA PHE A 117 7.25 -12.11 4.35
C PHE A 117 5.91 -11.87 5.05
N PRO A 118 4.98 -12.85 5.05
CA PRO A 118 3.81 -12.79 5.89
C PRO A 118 4.25 -12.86 7.37
N GLN A 119 3.89 -11.85 8.15
CA GLN A 119 4.26 -11.75 9.56
C GLN A 119 3.03 -11.61 10.43
N THR A 120 3.06 -12.18 11.63
CA THR A 120 1.98 -12.01 12.62
C THR A 120 1.87 -10.54 13.03
N GLY A 121 0.65 -10.04 13.02
CA GLY A 121 0.33 -8.66 13.36
C GLY A 121 0.65 -8.30 14.82
N ALA A 122 1.05 -7.06 15.08
CA ALA A 122 1.23 -6.58 16.45
C ALA A 122 -0.08 -6.60 17.26
N THR A 123 0.03 -7.11 18.47
CA THR A 123 -1.05 -7.13 19.46
C THR A 123 -1.11 -5.82 20.25
N LEU A 124 -2.10 -5.71 21.15
CA LEU A 124 -2.20 -4.58 22.08
C LEU A 124 -1.02 -4.52 23.06
N LEU A 125 -0.42 -5.67 23.39
CA LEU A 125 0.67 -5.80 24.36
C LEU A 125 2.05 -5.54 23.75
N GLU A 126 2.13 -5.26 22.45
CA GLU A 126 3.38 -5.03 21.72
C GLU A 126 3.44 -3.61 21.13
N PRO A 127 3.41 -2.55 21.97
CA PRO A 127 3.35 -1.17 21.49
C PRO A 127 4.56 -0.74 20.67
N TRP A 128 5.72 -1.38 20.86
CA TRP A 128 6.94 -1.09 20.10
C TRP A 128 6.92 -1.60 18.66
N ARG A 129 6.01 -2.51 18.29
CA ARG A 129 5.88 -2.99 16.91
C ARG A 129 4.97 -2.07 16.10
N GLY A 130 5.45 -1.53 14.99
CA GLY A 130 4.74 -0.52 14.20
C GLY A 130 3.84 -1.04 13.07
N ASP A 131 3.74 -2.36 12.86
CA ASP A 131 3.07 -2.95 11.69
C ASP A 131 1.53 -2.83 11.71
N SER A 132 0.93 -2.53 12.87
CA SER A 132 -0.52 -2.33 13.05
C SER A 132 -0.86 -0.87 13.29
N VAL A 133 -1.75 -0.31 12.46
CA VAL A 133 -2.18 1.09 12.59
C VAL A 133 -3.40 1.18 13.52
N GLY A 134 -3.19 1.77 14.70
CA GLY A 134 -4.26 2.12 15.63
C GLY A 134 -4.70 0.99 16.58
N PHE A 135 -5.63 1.34 17.46
CA PHE A 135 -6.10 0.47 18.54
C PHE A 135 -6.96 -0.70 18.03
N HIS A 136 -7.83 -0.45 17.05
CA HIS A 136 -8.74 -1.46 16.51
C HIS A 136 -7.98 -2.63 15.86
N GLU A 137 -7.02 -2.31 14.98
CA GLU A 137 -6.18 -3.32 14.31
C GLU A 137 -5.38 -4.18 15.31
N ARG A 138 -4.90 -3.56 16.40
CA ARG A 138 -4.18 -4.25 17.46
C ARG A 138 -5.09 -5.12 18.32
N LEU A 139 -6.29 -4.65 18.65
CA LEU A 139 -7.28 -5.45 19.37
C LEU A 139 -7.68 -6.67 18.55
N GLU A 140 -7.95 -6.49 17.27
CA GLU A 140 -8.32 -7.60 16.38
C GLU A 140 -7.18 -8.62 16.31
N SER A 141 -5.93 -8.17 16.15
CA SER A 141 -4.74 -9.03 16.16
C SER A 141 -4.51 -9.72 17.52
N THR A 142 -5.09 -9.21 18.60
CA THR A 142 -5.01 -9.81 19.94
C THR A 142 -6.00 -10.96 20.10
N PHE A 143 -7.21 -10.82 19.56
CA PHE A 143 -8.24 -11.87 19.64
C PHE A 143 -8.18 -12.87 18.50
N GLN A 144 -7.58 -12.48 17.38
CA GLN A 144 -7.49 -13.28 16.20
C GLN A 144 -6.09 -13.28 15.63
N SER A 145 -5.58 -14.47 15.32
CA SER A 145 -4.31 -14.61 14.63
C SER A 145 -4.45 -14.03 13.21
N ILE A 146 -3.78 -12.91 12.99
CA ILE A 146 -3.78 -12.18 11.73
C ILE A 146 -2.35 -12.08 11.23
N ARG A 147 -2.16 -12.31 9.93
CA ARG A 147 -0.89 -12.12 9.23
C ARG A 147 -0.99 -10.91 8.31
N ARG A 148 0.10 -10.16 8.19
CA ARG A 148 0.20 -9.02 7.28
C ARG A 148 1.32 -9.23 6.29
N MET A 149 1.05 -8.89 5.04
CA MET A 149 2.02 -8.89 3.94
C MET A 149 1.98 -7.54 3.24
N ALA A 150 3.12 -6.85 3.18
CA ALA A 150 3.24 -5.59 2.46
C ALA A 150 3.72 -5.85 1.03
N SER A 151 3.10 -5.15 0.08
CA SER A 151 3.59 -5.03 -1.29
C SER A 151 3.71 -3.56 -1.65
N ILE A 152 4.94 -3.14 -1.94
CA ILE A 152 5.28 -1.77 -2.31
C ILE A 152 5.71 -1.73 -3.76
N ARG A 153 5.22 -0.75 -4.51
CA ARG A 153 5.59 -0.52 -5.91
C ARG A 153 6.12 0.89 -6.10
N LEU A 154 7.15 1.02 -6.92
CA LEU A 154 7.75 2.27 -7.37
C LEU A 154 7.55 2.36 -8.88
N ILE A 155 6.61 3.20 -9.31
CA ILE A 155 6.16 3.34 -10.69
C ILE A 155 6.70 4.67 -11.24
N PRO A 156 7.31 4.71 -12.43
CA PRO A 156 7.69 5.95 -13.07
C PRO A 156 6.44 6.75 -13.47
N ASP A 157 6.39 8.03 -13.10
CA ASP A 157 5.26 8.94 -13.35
C ASP A 157 5.75 10.22 -14.04
N PRO A 158 4.92 10.93 -14.84
CA PRO A 158 5.35 12.20 -15.44
C PRO A 158 5.84 13.24 -14.41
N GLY A 159 5.33 13.18 -13.17
CA GLY A 159 5.75 14.04 -12.06
C GLY A 159 6.99 13.57 -11.29
N GLY A 160 7.62 12.45 -11.69
CA GLY A 160 8.74 11.84 -10.97
C GLY A 160 8.47 10.36 -10.68
N TRP A 161 8.27 10.03 -9.41
CA TRP A 161 8.02 8.65 -8.98
C TRP A 161 6.70 8.53 -8.25
N ARG A 162 5.96 7.46 -8.52
CA ARG A 162 4.74 7.13 -7.79
C ARG A 162 5.00 5.91 -6.92
N VAL A 163 4.83 6.08 -5.62
CA VAL A 163 4.90 4.98 -4.66
C VAL A 163 3.49 4.51 -4.37
N GLU A 164 3.28 3.21 -4.41
CA GLU A 164 2.03 2.55 -4.02
C GLU A 164 2.35 1.54 -2.92
N VAL A 165 1.68 1.66 -1.76
CA VAL A 165 1.90 0.77 -0.60
C VAL A 165 0.63 0.05 -0.26
N SER A 166 0.55 -1.26 -0.49
CA SER A 166 -0.58 -2.08 -0.06
C SER A 166 -0.15 -3.04 1.05
N VAL A 167 -0.88 -3.04 2.15
CA VAL A 167 -0.70 -4.03 3.22
C VAL A 167 -1.92 -4.93 3.21
N GLN A 168 -1.70 -6.19 2.84
CA GLN A 168 -2.74 -7.22 2.83
C GLN A 168 -2.82 -7.84 4.21
N LYS A 169 -4.05 -7.94 4.72
CA LYS A 169 -4.37 -8.55 6.00
C LYS A 169 -5.01 -9.90 5.74
N GLU A 170 -4.38 -10.95 6.26
CA GLU A 170 -4.81 -12.33 6.10
C GLU A 170 -5.21 -12.92 7.44
N LEU A 171 -6.32 -13.64 7.45
CA LEU A 171 -6.75 -14.42 8.60
C LEU A 171 -5.92 -15.70 8.69
N GLU A 172 -5.29 -15.97 9.82
CA GLU A 172 -4.68 -17.26 10.05
C GLU A 172 -5.77 -18.28 10.43
N ASN A 173 -6.32 -18.94 9.41
CA ASN A 173 -7.31 -19.99 9.60
C ASN A 173 -6.62 -21.34 9.88
N LEU A 174 -6.53 -21.71 11.16
CA LEU A 174 -6.05 -23.02 11.58
C LEU A 174 -7.17 -23.79 12.28
N LEU A 175 -7.31 -25.07 11.97
CA LEU A 175 -8.26 -25.97 12.65
C LEU A 175 -7.99 -26.10 14.16
N ARG A 176 -6.72 -25.93 14.54
CA ARG A 176 -6.24 -25.93 15.92
C ARG A 176 -5.06 -24.97 16.03
N PRO A 177 -4.95 -24.20 17.13
CA PRO A 177 -3.76 -23.37 17.35
C PRO A 177 -2.50 -24.25 17.41
N MET A 178 -1.43 -23.77 16.77
CA MET A 178 -0.10 -24.32 16.96
C MET A 178 0.28 -24.17 18.44
N HIS A 179 0.57 -25.30 19.11
CA HIS A 179 0.80 -25.39 20.57
C HIS A 179 -0.43 -25.35 21.48
N ALA A 180 -1.64 -25.62 20.99
CA ALA A 180 -2.78 -25.85 21.88
C ALA A 180 -2.57 -27.14 22.71
N THR A 181 -2.08 -27.03 23.94
CA THR A 181 -1.94 -28.18 24.88
C THR A 181 -3.30 -28.71 25.35
N ALA A 182 -4.38 -27.95 25.14
CA ALA A 182 -5.75 -28.39 25.37
C ALA A 182 -6.05 -29.63 24.50
N GLY A 183 -6.11 -30.80 25.13
CA GLY A 183 -6.42 -32.09 24.48
C GLY A 183 -5.29 -33.12 24.43
N GLY A 184 -4.04 -32.77 24.76
CA GLY A 184 -2.92 -33.74 24.75
C GLY A 184 -2.92 -34.71 25.93
N ALA A 185 -3.43 -34.25 27.07
CA ALA A 185 -3.64 -35.05 28.27
C ALA A 185 -4.74 -34.40 29.12
N THR A 186 -6.01 -34.59 28.75
CA THR A 186 -7.12 -34.25 29.63
C THR A 186 -7.22 -35.33 30.69
N PHE A 187 -6.37 -35.24 31.72
CA PHE A 187 -6.60 -36.04 32.92
C PHE A 187 -7.84 -35.48 33.59
N ARG A 188 -8.84 -36.36 33.77
CA ARG A 188 -9.91 -36.10 34.72
C ARG A 188 -9.29 -36.02 36.11
N ASN A 189 -9.45 -34.88 36.78
CA ASN A 189 -9.00 -34.69 38.16
C ASN A 189 -10.07 -35.12 39.18
N ASP A 190 -11.20 -35.68 38.72
CA ASP A 190 -12.23 -36.25 39.57
C ASP A 190 -12.02 -37.74 39.79
N ASP A 191 -12.24 -38.18 41.03
CA ASP A 191 -12.09 -39.57 41.51
C ASP A 191 -13.21 -40.52 41.01
N SER A 192 -13.86 -40.18 39.89
CA SER A 192 -15.00 -40.91 39.36
C SER A 192 -14.60 -42.13 38.51
N LEU A 193 -13.31 -42.33 38.26
CA LEU A 193 -12.80 -43.43 37.45
C LEU A 193 -12.35 -44.60 38.34
N TYR A 194 -13.31 -45.46 38.71
CA TYR A 194 -13.01 -46.75 39.34
C TYR A 194 -12.27 -47.65 38.34
N ARG A 195 -10.94 -47.73 38.48
CA ARG A 195 -10.11 -48.67 37.71
C ARG A 195 -10.28 -50.07 38.31
N TYR A 196 -11.32 -50.80 37.91
CA TYR A 196 -11.43 -52.23 38.18
C TYR A 196 -10.38 -52.97 37.33
N GLY A 197 -9.25 -53.33 37.94
CA GLY A 197 -8.20 -54.08 37.24
C GLY A 197 -6.97 -54.30 38.10
N THR A 198 -6.94 -55.48 38.73
CA THR A 198 -5.83 -56.25 39.30
C THR A 198 -4.66 -55.45 39.89
N PRO A 199 -4.49 -55.42 41.23
CA PRO A 199 -3.25 -54.89 41.80
C PRO A 199 -2.08 -55.74 41.28
N LEU A 200 -1.09 -55.08 40.67
CA LEU A 200 0.20 -55.73 40.42
C LEU A 200 0.74 -56.19 41.77
N PRO A 201 1.20 -57.45 41.89
CA PRO A 201 1.72 -57.95 43.15
C PRO A 201 2.96 -57.13 43.53
N VAL A 202 2.80 -56.26 44.53
CA VAL A 202 3.93 -55.61 45.19
C VAL A 202 4.56 -56.67 46.08
N LEU A 203 5.84 -56.93 45.88
CA LEU A 203 6.62 -57.92 46.61
C LEU A 203 6.58 -57.57 48.12
N GLY A 204 5.74 -58.27 48.88
CA GLY A 204 5.69 -58.10 50.34
C GLY A 204 4.34 -58.30 51.03
N GLN A 205 3.21 -58.34 50.32
CA GLN A 205 1.91 -58.53 51.00
C GLN A 205 1.51 -60.01 51.00
N ARG A 206 1.77 -60.71 52.12
CA ARG A 206 1.18 -62.03 52.38
C ARG A 206 -0.34 -61.85 52.42
N VAL A 207 -1.01 -62.38 51.41
CA VAL A 207 -2.46 -62.62 51.44
C VAL A 207 -2.70 -63.57 52.60
N GLY A 208 -3.36 -63.08 53.65
CA GLY A 208 -3.91 -63.92 54.69
C GLY A 208 -5.07 -64.71 54.12
N ASP A 209 -5.01 -66.03 54.28
CA ASP A 209 -6.15 -66.91 54.03
C ASP A 209 -7.33 -66.51 54.91
N GLN A 210 -8.52 -66.39 54.32
CA GLN A 210 -9.80 -66.87 54.86
C GLN A 210 -10.98 -66.37 54.03
N PRO A 211 -12.17 -66.98 54.17
CA PRO A 211 -12.50 -68.39 54.35
C PRO A 211 -13.20 -69.00 53.11
#